data_AF-A0A534NUL2-F1
#
_entry.id   AF-A0A534NUL2-F1
#
_cell.length_a   1.000
_cell.length_b   1.000
_cell.length_c   1.000
_cell.angle_alpha   90.00
_cell.angle_beta   90.00
_cell.angle_gamma   90.00
#
_symmetry.space_group_name_H-M   'P 1'
#
loop_
_entity.id
_entity.type
_entity.pdbx_description
1 polymer ?
#
loop_
_entity_poly.entity_id
_entity_poly.type
_entity_poly.pdbx_seq_one_letter_code
_entity_poly.pdbx_strand_id
1 'polypeptide(L)'
;MKESPSWLVVPMISWRAPAWAAPAAAHETFASQPGSRFSASATAFAGASRASGSCASSLRSVTSRAWTTSAGAPNGRRGSSATTGGAVDEASTSAIDAHISVILLHGNVQRRTKIQHNRRLDYTPPAMCRLFGCRSRDRDRVSHELFHGANALRVQSREHPDGWGVGWYEDGTPRVVRSLTPAHGDADFEKLSQFVSAQTVVAHVRKASVGRVAEENTHPFQRGPWLFAHNGTLPDWERVQPQLETLIDPSLRGELQGETDSERCFLLFLSRLQRHCDPERSDAGSAAAALAETVALVREIAEHGDARASTTFLATDGRLLLACRRGRTLFLSSPAPDRSGACGYVAIASEDPGEPPPGGKRAWRLLPEEALVAVDERLRLRVTSLLPE
;
A
#
# COMPACT_ATOMS: atom_id res chain seq x y z
N MET A 1 -15.62 -50.91 -15.49
CA MET A 1 -15.85 -49.63 -16.20
C MET A 1 -16.44 -48.65 -15.20
N LYS A 2 -15.66 -47.61 -14.88
CA LYS A 2 -16.02 -46.37 -14.15
C LYS A 2 -16.63 -46.53 -12.75
N GLU A 3 -15.75 -46.74 -11.76
CA GLU A 3 -16.01 -46.26 -10.40
C GLU A 3 -15.90 -44.73 -10.36
N SER A 4 -16.88 -44.09 -9.73
CA SER A 4 -16.88 -42.66 -9.41
C SER A 4 -16.65 -42.53 -7.90
N PRO A 5 -15.71 -41.69 -7.42
CA PRO A 5 -15.43 -41.59 -6.00
C PRO A 5 -16.46 -40.71 -5.30
N SER A 6 -16.92 -41.20 -4.16
CA SER A 6 -17.70 -40.51 -3.13
C SER A 6 -16.99 -39.27 -2.59
N TRP A 7 -17.64 -38.10 -2.65
CA TRP A 7 -17.18 -36.88 -1.97
C TRP A 7 -18.07 -36.55 -0.78
N LEU A 8 -17.47 -36.66 0.41
CA LEU A 8 -17.56 -35.77 1.56
C LEU A 8 -18.85 -34.96 1.77
N VAL A 9 -19.63 -35.43 2.74
CA VAL A 9 -20.61 -34.62 3.49
C VAL A 9 -19.84 -33.59 4.33
N VAL A 10 -20.04 -32.30 4.05
CA VAL A 10 -19.56 -31.19 4.87
C VAL A 10 -20.59 -30.90 5.97
N PRO A 11 -20.25 -30.96 7.27
CA PRO A 11 -21.20 -30.56 8.31
C PRO A 11 -21.30 -29.03 8.35
N MET A 12 -22.54 -28.52 8.37
CA MET A 12 -22.83 -27.12 8.67
C MET A 12 -22.42 -26.82 10.13
N ILE A 13 -21.38 -26.00 10.30
CA ILE A 13 -21.01 -25.47 11.62
C ILE A 13 -21.88 -24.24 11.90
N SER A 14 -22.82 -24.36 12.83
CA SER A 14 -23.60 -23.23 13.33
C SER A 14 -22.73 -22.35 14.22
N TRP A 15 -22.63 -21.07 13.90
CA TRP A 15 -22.02 -20.08 14.77
C TRP A 15 -22.97 -19.77 15.94
N ARG A 16 -22.65 -20.24 17.14
CA ARG A 16 -23.22 -19.70 18.38
C ARG A 16 -22.22 -18.70 18.97
N ALA A 17 -22.65 -17.45 19.10
CA ALA A 17 -21.90 -16.42 19.82
C ALA A 17 -21.73 -16.79 21.30
N PRO A 18 -20.57 -16.53 21.93
CA PRO A 18 -20.42 -16.70 23.36
C PRO A 18 -21.21 -15.62 24.11
N ALA A 19 -21.97 -16.04 25.12
CA ALA A 19 -22.66 -15.17 26.05
C ALA A 19 -21.63 -14.44 26.92
N TRP A 20 -21.65 -13.11 26.89
CA TRP A 20 -20.92 -12.28 27.83
C TRP A 20 -21.64 -12.31 29.18
N ALA A 21 -20.92 -12.71 30.22
CA ALA A 21 -21.39 -12.62 31.59
C ALA A 21 -21.36 -11.16 32.05
N ALA A 22 -22.49 -10.65 32.52
CA ALA A 22 -22.59 -9.33 33.15
C ALA A 22 -21.83 -9.31 34.49
N PRO A 23 -21.15 -8.21 34.86
CA PRO A 23 -20.47 -8.11 36.14
C PRO A 23 -21.47 -8.02 37.30
N ALA A 24 -21.16 -8.75 38.36
CA ALA A 24 -21.90 -8.81 39.61
C ALA A 24 -21.96 -7.44 40.29
N ALA A 25 -23.16 -7.07 40.76
CA ALA A 25 -23.40 -5.88 41.56
C ALA A 25 -22.68 -6.00 42.91
N ALA A 26 -21.78 -5.05 43.19
CA ALA A 26 -21.21 -4.86 44.51
C ALA A 26 -22.27 -4.22 45.43
N HIS A 27 -22.54 -4.88 46.55
CA HIS A 27 -23.25 -4.30 47.68
C HIS A 27 -22.33 -3.29 48.38
N GLU A 28 -22.65 -2.01 48.29
CA GLU A 28 -22.18 -1.01 49.25
C GLU A 28 -23.36 -0.46 50.04
N THR A 29 -23.38 -0.84 51.32
CA THR A 29 -24.15 -0.20 52.39
C THR A 29 -23.62 1.21 52.61
N PHE A 30 -24.44 2.23 52.34
CA PHE A 30 -24.21 3.58 52.85
C PHE A 30 -25.43 4.10 53.61
N ALA A 31 -25.16 4.49 54.85
CA ALA A 31 -26.12 4.99 55.82
C ALA A 31 -26.66 6.38 55.39
N SER A 32 -27.96 6.54 55.55
CA SER A 32 -28.71 7.77 55.33
C SER A 32 -28.63 8.72 56.54
N GLN A 33 -28.33 10.00 56.31
CA GLN A 33 -28.92 11.12 57.05
C GLN A 33 -29.08 12.38 56.17
N PRO A 34 -30.02 13.30 56.50
CA PRO A 34 -30.80 14.05 55.52
C PRO A 34 -30.47 15.56 55.46
N GLY A 35 -30.85 16.20 54.36
CA GLY A 35 -31.20 17.63 54.37
C GLY A 35 -30.72 18.44 53.16
N SER A 36 -31.63 18.74 52.24
CA SER A 36 -32.03 20.11 51.85
C SER A 36 -32.65 20.11 50.44
N ARG A 37 -33.53 21.10 50.24
CA ARG A 37 -34.64 21.13 49.28
C ARG A 37 -34.31 21.94 48.00
N PHE A 38 -35.22 21.79 47.02
CA PHE A 38 -35.52 22.65 45.86
C PHE A 38 -34.59 22.50 44.64
N SER A 39 -35.03 22.52 43.38
CA SER A 39 -36.34 22.78 42.76
C SER A 39 -36.41 22.05 41.42
N ALA A 40 -37.61 21.58 41.05
CA ALA A 40 -37.93 21.09 39.71
C ALA A 40 -38.15 22.26 38.74
N SER A 41 -37.90 22.01 37.44
CA SER A 41 -38.73 22.55 36.36
C SER A 41 -38.73 21.54 35.22
N ALA A 42 -39.92 21.00 34.99
CA ALA A 42 -40.27 20.18 33.86
C ALA A 42 -40.85 21.08 32.76
N THR A 43 -40.45 20.85 31.53
CA THR A 43 -41.30 21.13 30.37
C THR A 43 -41.23 19.91 29.46
N ALA A 44 -42.30 19.14 29.52
CA ALA A 44 -42.64 18.12 28.53
C ALA A 44 -43.28 18.81 27.31
N PHE A 45 -42.99 18.31 26.12
CA PHE A 45 -44.04 18.15 25.11
C PHE A 45 -43.80 16.86 24.31
N ALA A 46 -44.82 16.02 24.32
CA ALA A 46 -45.06 14.88 23.45
C ALA A 46 -45.01 15.32 21.97
N GLY A 47 -44.74 14.50 20.97
CA GLY A 47 -44.85 13.05 20.82
C GLY A 47 -45.44 12.79 19.43
N ALA A 48 -45.00 11.75 18.73
CA ALA A 48 -45.79 11.03 17.74
C ALA A 48 -45.03 9.80 17.27
N SER A 49 -45.77 8.70 17.24
CA SER A 49 -45.32 7.33 17.08
C SER A 49 -45.67 6.77 15.69
N ARG A 50 -44.95 5.70 15.33
CA ARG A 50 -45.34 4.58 14.44
C ARG A 50 -45.41 4.85 12.92
N ALA A 51 -44.65 4.05 12.17
CA ALA A 51 -45.24 3.10 11.23
C ALA A 51 -44.24 1.98 10.86
N SER A 52 -44.63 0.76 11.16
CA SER A 52 -44.16 -0.50 10.60
C SER A 52 -44.59 -0.64 9.14
N GLY A 53 -43.72 -1.21 8.29
CA GLY A 53 -44.08 -1.61 6.92
C GLY A 53 -43.14 -2.70 6.40
N SER A 54 -43.58 -3.95 6.53
CA SER A 54 -43.11 -5.10 5.74
C SER A 54 -43.85 -5.10 4.39
N CYS A 55 -43.15 -5.39 3.29
CA CYS A 55 -43.59 -6.34 2.25
C CYS A 55 -42.66 -6.37 1.01
N ALA A 56 -42.20 -7.58 0.70
CA ALA A 56 -42.28 -8.24 -0.61
C ALA A 56 -41.65 -7.58 -1.86
N SER A 57 -40.53 -8.21 -2.29
CA SER A 57 -40.29 -8.78 -3.63
C SER A 57 -40.93 -8.13 -4.87
N SER A 58 -40.06 -7.74 -5.81
CA SER A 58 -40.35 -7.87 -7.24
C SER A 58 -39.08 -8.09 -8.05
N LEU A 59 -38.91 -9.33 -8.48
CA LEU A 59 -38.11 -9.73 -9.64
C LEU A 59 -38.69 -9.04 -10.88
N ARG A 60 -37.86 -8.30 -11.62
CA ARG A 60 -38.08 -8.06 -13.06
C ARG A 60 -36.79 -8.31 -13.82
N SER A 61 -36.84 -9.41 -14.55
CA SER A 61 -36.04 -9.71 -15.72
C SER A 61 -36.13 -8.57 -16.74
N VAL A 62 -34.98 -8.05 -17.18
CA VAL A 62 -34.88 -7.34 -18.46
C VAL A 62 -33.92 -8.10 -19.35
N THR A 63 -34.49 -8.52 -20.46
CA THR A 63 -33.93 -9.33 -21.54
C THR A 63 -32.82 -8.61 -22.29
N SER A 64 -31.80 -9.41 -22.64
CA SER A 64 -30.76 -9.15 -23.62
C SER A 64 -31.29 -8.62 -24.96
N ARG A 65 -30.64 -7.58 -25.51
CA ARG A 65 -30.60 -7.35 -26.96
C ARG A 65 -29.15 -7.32 -27.42
N ALA A 66 -28.79 -8.34 -28.20
CA ALA A 66 -27.63 -8.34 -29.07
C ALA A 66 -27.83 -7.34 -30.20
N TRP A 67 -26.76 -6.63 -30.58
CA TRP A 67 -26.64 -6.00 -31.89
C TRP A 67 -25.37 -6.51 -32.56
N THR A 68 -25.58 -7.05 -33.74
CA THR A 68 -24.60 -7.60 -34.66
C THR A 68 -23.83 -6.51 -35.39
N THR A 69 -22.61 -6.88 -35.74
CA THR A 69 -21.65 -6.29 -36.68
C THR A 69 -22.24 -5.70 -37.96
N SER A 70 -21.63 -4.61 -38.44
CA SER A 70 -21.54 -4.32 -39.87
C SER A 70 -20.19 -3.69 -40.23
N ALA A 71 -19.45 -4.40 -41.07
CA ALA A 71 -18.29 -3.92 -41.80
C ALA A 71 -18.71 -2.93 -42.89
N GLY A 72 -17.82 -2.00 -43.25
CA GLY A 72 -18.01 -1.07 -44.36
C GLY A 72 -16.82 -0.15 -44.61
N ALA A 73 -15.86 -0.64 -45.42
CA ALA A 73 -15.02 0.17 -46.31
C ALA A 73 -15.32 -0.34 -47.74
N PRO A 74 -15.17 0.42 -48.85
CA PRO A 74 -13.84 0.87 -49.32
C PRO A 74 -13.78 2.13 -50.24
N ASN A 75 -12.54 2.41 -50.71
CA ASN A 75 -12.09 3.19 -51.86
C ASN A 75 -12.11 4.74 -51.77
N GLY A 76 -11.09 5.49 -52.20
CA GLY A 76 -9.80 5.16 -52.83
C GLY A 76 -9.27 6.32 -53.71
N ARG A 77 -7.93 6.38 -53.88
CA ARG A 77 -7.13 7.07 -54.94
C ARG A 77 -7.02 8.61 -54.85
N ARG A 78 -5.95 9.31 -55.27
CA ARG A 78 -4.63 9.02 -55.92
C ARG A 78 -3.78 10.32 -55.94
N GLY A 79 -2.46 10.19 -56.13
CA GLY A 79 -1.55 11.19 -56.72
C GLY A 79 -0.23 11.36 -55.94
N SER A 80 0.93 10.72 -56.24
CA SER A 80 1.94 10.95 -57.32
C SER A 80 2.32 12.42 -57.51
N SER A 81 3.58 12.90 -57.64
CA SER A 81 4.92 12.29 -57.81
C SER A 81 5.99 13.40 -57.84
N ALA A 82 7.20 13.09 -57.36
CA ALA A 82 8.54 13.31 -57.98
C ALA A 82 9.14 14.72 -58.30
N THR A 83 10.44 14.84 -57.95
CA THR A 83 11.59 15.45 -58.69
C THR A 83 11.62 17.00 -58.84
N THR A 84 12.73 17.77 -58.85
CA THR A 84 14.20 17.63 -58.99
C THR A 84 14.85 19.03 -58.91
N GLY A 85 16.15 19.13 -58.56
CA GLY A 85 17.11 20.20 -58.95
C GLY A 85 17.01 21.53 -58.18
N GLY A 86 18.05 22.09 -57.55
CA GLY A 86 19.32 22.60 -58.10
C GLY A 86 19.12 24.09 -58.48
N ALA A 87 19.93 25.11 -58.12
CA ALA A 87 21.30 25.18 -57.62
C ALA A 87 21.65 26.65 -57.16
N VAL A 88 22.78 26.80 -56.44
CA VAL A 88 23.76 27.95 -56.30
C VAL A 88 23.30 29.33 -55.77
N ASP A 89 24.05 30.13 -54.98
CA ASP A 89 25.50 30.44 -54.81
C ASP A 89 25.91 30.52 -53.30
N GLU A 90 27.02 29.93 -52.83
CA GLU A 90 28.43 30.41 -52.68
C GLU A 90 28.71 31.57 -51.68
N ALA A 91 29.41 31.25 -50.57
CA ALA A 91 30.77 31.75 -50.25
C ALA A 91 31.31 31.24 -48.88
N SER A 92 32.41 30.45 -48.96
CA SER A 92 33.62 30.43 -48.09
C SER A 92 33.48 30.11 -46.57
N THR A 93 34.24 29.20 -45.92
CA THR A 93 35.68 28.89 -46.04
C THR A 93 36.06 27.62 -45.23
N SER A 94 37.12 26.91 -45.69
CA SER A 94 38.08 26.01 -44.98
C SER A 94 37.59 24.65 -44.45
N ALA A 95 37.98 23.50 -45.04
CA ALA A 95 39.31 22.80 -45.00
C ALA A 95 39.23 21.63 -43.98
N ILE A 96 39.58 20.35 -44.20
CA ILE A 96 40.35 19.60 -45.20
C ILE A 96 39.87 18.14 -45.15
N ASP A 97 39.80 17.49 -46.31
CA ASP A 97 39.52 16.07 -46.54
C ASP A 97 40.80 15.32 -46.95
N ALA A 98 40.85 14.00 -46.70
CA ALA A 98 41.61 12.93 -47.38
C ALA A 98 42.04 11.86 -46.34
N HIS A 99 42.02 10.54 -46.55
CA HIS A 99 41.56 9.63 -47.59
C HIS A 99 41.84 8.22 -47.02
N ILE A 100 41.01 7.21 -47.31
CA ILE A 100 41.30 5.80 -47.00
C ILE A 100 41.89 5.11 -48.24
N SER A 101 42.98 4.36 -48.08
CA SER A 101 43.31 3.18 -48.89
C SER A 101 44.29 2.22 -48.19
N VAL A 102 44.08 0.94 -48.47
CA VAL A 102 44.45 -0.27 -47.72
C VAL A 102 45.83 -0.81 -48.11
N ILE A 103 46.65 -1.22 -47.13
CA ILE A 103 47.71 -2.24 -47.29
C ILE A 103 47.71 -3.17 -46.06
N LEU A 104 47.46 -4.46 -46.31
CA LEU A 104 47.67 -5.58 -45.40
C LEU A 104 49.17 -5.80 -45.19
N LEU A 105 49.64 -5.94 -43.93
CA LEU A 105 50.75 -6.83 -43.55
C LEU A 105 50.75 -7.05 -42.02
N HIS A 106 50.53 -8.31 -41.66
CA HIS A 106 50.65 -9.04 -40.40
C HIS A 106 51.36 -8.37 -39.20
N GLY A 107 50.64 -8.24 -38.08
CA GLY A 107 51.20 -7.90 -36.77
C GLY A 107 50.16 -8.01 -35.65
N ASN A 108 50.27 -9.09 -34.88
CA ASN A 108 49.30 -9.58 -33.92
C ASN A 108 49.26 -8.73 -32.62
N VAL A 109 48.20 -7.94 -32.36
CA VAL A 109 47.88 -7.42 -31.01
C VAL A 109 46.36 -7.28 -30.84
N GLN A 110 45.71 -8.28 -30.26
CA GLN A 110 44.34 -8.17 -29.77
C GLN A 110 44.27 -7.17 -28.60
N ARG A 111 43.83 -5.92 -28.85
CA ARG A 111 43.38 -5.03 -27.77
C ARG A 111 41.96 -5.43 -27.36
N ARG A 112 41.86 -6.31 -26.37
CA ARG A 112 40.66 -6.49 -25.55
C ARG A 112 40.37 -5.16 -24.84
N THR A 113 39.30 -4.49 -25.24
CA THR A 113 38.64 -3.46 -24.43
C THR A 113 38.17 -4.11 -23.13
N LYS A 114 38.89 -3.86 -22.03
CA LYS A 114 38.44 -4.21 -20.69
C LYS A 114 37.23 -3.34 -20.37
N ILE A 115 36.03 -3.88 -20.58
CA ILE A 115 34.82 -3.43 -19.89
C ILE A 115 35.12 -3.61 -18.41
N GLN A 116 35.42 -2.52 -17.70
CA GLN A 116 35.51 -2.51 -16.26
C GLN A 116 34.18 -3.02 -15.73
N HIS A 117 34.19 -4.26 -15.25
CA HIS A 117 33.11 -4.81 -14.47
C HIS A 117 33.00 -3.92 -13.24
N ASN A 118 31.93 -3.12 -13.20
CA ASN A 118 31.54 -2.40 -12.01
C ASN A 118 31.38 -3.46 -10.92
N ARG A 119 32.30 -3.50 -9.95
CA ARG A 119 32.18 -4.37 -8.79
C ARG A 119 30.84 -4.02 -8.16
N ARG A 120 29.84 -4.90 -8.32
CA ARG A 120 28.69 -4.92 -7.42
C ARG A 120 29.29 -5.06 -6.04
N LEU A 121 29.22 -3.99 -5.26
CA LEU A 121 29.32 -4.12 -3.83
C LEU A 121 28.11 -4.97 -3.46
N ASP A 122 28.35 -6.24 -3.15
CA ASP A 122 27.37 -7.16 -2.58
C ASP A 122 27.05 -6.68 -1.16
N TYR A 123 26.42 -5.51 -1.05
CA TYR A 123 25.71 -5.12 0.14
C TYR A 123 24.33 -5.73 0.01
N THR A 124 24.16 -6.94 0.55
CA THR A 124 22.85 -7.45 0.89
C THR A 124 22.41 -6.65 2.11
N PRO A 125 21.52 -5.65 1.98
CA PRO A 125 20.98 -5.00 3.17
C PRO A 125 20.42 -6.09 4.08
N PRO A 126 20.61 -6.01 5.42
CA PRO A 126 20.03 -6.99 6.33
C PRO A 126 18.55 -7.15 5.97
N ALA A 127 18.13 -8.39 5.72
CA ALA A 127 16.79 -8.69 5.26
C ALA A 127 15.78 -8.14 6.27
N MET A 128 15.05 -7.10 5.89
CA MET A 128 13.98 -6.45 6.64
C MET A 128 12.64 -6.74 5.99
N CYS A 129 11.56 -6.54 6.75
CA CYS A 129 10.17 -6.71 6.35
C CYS A 129 9.86 -6.39 4.88
N ARG A 130 8.78 -6.99 4.36
CA ARG A 130 8.30 -6.70 3.00
C ARG A 130 6.86 -6.27 3.06
N LEU A 131 6.54 -5.21 2.34
CA LEU A 131 5.19 -4.67 2.25
C LEU A 131 4.70 -4.62 0.81
N PHE A 132 3.38 -4.74 0.68
CA PHE A 132 2.61 -4.52 -0.53
C PHE A 132 1.38 -3.68 -0.16
N GLY A 133 0.98 -2.78 -1.04
CA GLY A 133 -0.35 -2.21 -0.96
C GLY A 133 -0.84 -1.75 -2.32
N CYS A 134 -2.14 -1.79 -2.51
CA CYS A 134 -2.75 -1.35 -3.76
C CYS A 134 -4.07 -0.65 -3.52
N ARG A 135 -4.40 0.20 -4.49
CA ARG A 135 -5.72 0.80 -4.65
C ARG A 135 -6.18 0.70 -6.09
N SER A 136 -7.38 0.18 -6.32
CA SER A 136 -7.97 0.00 -7.64
C SER A 136 -9.40 0.54 -7.68
N ARG A 137 -9.86 0.89 -8.89
CA ARG A 137 -11.24 1.37 -9.08
C ARG A 137 -12.24 0.25 -8.83
N ASP A 138 -11.94 -0.91 -9.39
CA ASP A 138 -12.74 -2.11 -9.27
C ASP A 138 -12.18 -3.00 -8.15
N ARG A 139 -13.01 -3.86 -7.55
CA ARG A 139 -12.52 -4.81 -6.55
C ARG A 139 -11.62 -5.83 -7.25
N ASP A 140 -10.31 -5.67 -7.09
CA ASP A 140 -9.32 -6.55 -7.71
C ASP A 140 -8.93 -7.66 -6.73
N ARG A 141 -8.55 -8.80 -7.30
CA ARG A 141 -7.89 -9.87 -6.56
C ARG A 141 -6.40 -9.58 -6.50
N VAL A 142 -5.83 -9.75 -5.33
CA VAL A 142 -4.40 -9.52 -5.05
C VAL A 142 -3.59 -10.83 -5.00
N SER A 143 -4.19 -11.94 -5.44
CA SER A 143 -3.57 -13.27 -5.39
C SER A 143 -2.24 -13.36 -6.12
N HIS A 144 -2.06 -12.56 -7.17
CA HIS A 144 -0.79 -12.53 -7.90
C HIS A 144 0.34 -11.96 -7.03
N GLU A 145 0.18 -10.77 -6.48
CA GLU A 145 1.23 -10.10 -5.69
C GLU A 145 1.45 -10.73 -4.32
N LEU A 146 0.39 -11.30 -3.73
CA LEU A 146 0.49 -11.96 -2.44
C LEU A 146 1.00 -13.40 -2.53
N PHE A 147 0.64 -14.14 -3.58
CA PHE A 147 0.79 -15.60 -3.58
C PHE A 147 1.46 -16.21 -4.82
N HIS A 148 1.06 -15.82 -6.04
CA HIS A 148 1.48 -16.51 -7.27
C HIS A 148 2.72 -15.93 -7.96
N GLY A 149 3.03 -14.64 -7.77
CA GLY A 149 4.17 -13.98 -8.39
C GLY A 149 5.51 -14.59 -7.95
N ALA A 150 6.51 -14.53 -8.85
CA ALA A 150 7.84 -15.10 -8.61
C ALA A 150 8.52 -14.51 -7.35
N ASN A 151 8.29 -13.23 -7.08
CA ASN A 151 8.66 -12.55 -5.84
C ASN A 151 7.43 -12.12 -5.04
N ALA A 152 6.36 -12.92 -5.01
CA ALA A 152 5.21 -12.63 -4.16
C ALA A 152 5.58 -12.61 -2.67
N LEU A 153 4.77 -11.94 -1.83
CA LEU A 153 5.02 -11.89 -0.38
C LEU A 153 5.16 -13.28 0.25
N ARG A 154 4.43 -14.29 -0.26
CA ARG A 154 4.62 -15.69 0.12
C ARG A 154 6.08 -16.15 -0.04
N VAL A 155 6.68 -15.92 -1.21
CA VAL A 155 8.05 -16.33 -1.52
C VAL A 155 9.02 -15.59 -0.62
N GLN A 156 8.81 -14.28 -0.45
CA GLN A 156 9.64 -13.43 0.39
C GLN A 156 9.60 -13.88 1.87
N SER A 157 8.47 -14.37 2.37
CA SER A 157 8.32 -14.82 3.77
C SER A 157 9.26 -15.97 4.18
N ARG A 158 9.92 -16.66 3.25
CA ARG A 158 10.98 -17.63 3.58
C ARG A 158 12.14 -16.97 4.34
N GLU A 159 12.42 -15.70 4.07
CA GLU A 159 13.47 -14.91 4.72
C GLU A 159 12.91 -13.96 5.80
N HIS A 160 11.58 -13.90 5.94
CA HIS A 160 10.81 -13.05 6.87
C HIS A 160 9.76 -13.89 7.63
N PRO A 161 10.19 -14.76 8.56
CA PRO A 161 9.33 -15.77 9.18
C PRO A 161 8.54 -15.26 10.39
N ASP A 162 8.74 -14.02 10.83
CA ASP A 162 8.26 -13.52 12.14
C ASP A 162 6.81 -13.00 12.11
N GLY A 163 6.01 -13.55 11.18
CA GLY A 163 4.60 -13.26 11.01
C GLY A 163 4.24 -12.54 9.71
N TRP A 164 2.95 -12.45 9.47
CA TRP A 164 2.36 -11.72 8.35
C TRP A 164 1.05 -11.05 8.77
N GLY A 165 0.64 -10.05 8.00
CA GLY A 165 -0.71 -9.51 8.11
C GLY A 165 -1.23 -9.01 6.77
N VAL A 166 -2.55 -9.11 6.62
CA VAL A 166 -3.29 -8.59 5.47
C VAL A 166 -4.43 -7.74 6.00
N GLY A 167 -4.47 -6.49 5.56
CA GLY A 167 -5.55 -5.55 5.81
C GLY A 167 -6.26 -5.18 4.51
N TRP A 168 -7.57 -5.10 4.52
CA TRP A 168 -8.37 -4.67 3.37
C TRP A 168 -9.60 -3.90 3.83
N TYR A 169 -10.26 -3.22 2.89
CA TYR A 169 -11.47 -2.46 3.20
C TYR A 169 -12.70 -3.17 2.65
N GLU A 170 -13.67 -3.40 3.52
CA GLU A 170 -14.99 -3.92 3.21
C GLU A 170 -16.01 -2.84 3.57
N ASP A 171 -16.71 -2.31 2.56
CA ASP A 171 -17.72 -1.27 2.71
C ASP A 171 -17.24 -0.06 3.53
N GLY A 172 -16.00 0.36 3.29
CA GLY A 172 -15.34 1.49 3.95
C GLY A 172 -14.75 1.17 5.33
N THR A 173 -14.92 -0.05 5.84
CA THR A 173 -14.38 -0.47 7.15
C THR A 173 -13.11 -1.31 6.97
N PRO A 174 -12.01 -1.02 7.67
CA PRO A 174 -10.83 -1.86 7.63
C PRO A 174 -11.06 -3.20 8.34
N ARG A 175 -10.65 -4.28 7.69
CA ARG A 175 -10.50 -5.63 8.23
C ARG A 175 -9.03 -5.97 8.24
N VAL A 176 -8.54 -6.55 9.32
CA VAL A 176 -7.14 -7.00 9.42
C VAL A 176 -7.10 -8.41 9.97
N VAL A 177 -6.30 -9.26 9.32
CA VAL A 177 -5.91 -10.57 9.83
C VAL A 177 -4.40 -10.60 9.95
N ARG A 178 -3.91 -11.09 11.09
CA ARG A 178 -2.49 -11.28 11.37
C ARG A 178 -2.24 -12.71 11.81
N SER A 179 -1.01 -13.17 11.59
CA SER A 179 -0.53 -14.45 12.07
C SER A 179 0.93 -14.31 12.44
N LEU A 180 1.37 -15.05 13.45
CA LEU A 180 2.76 -15.10 13.87
C LEU A 180 3.53 -16.21 13.15
N THR A 181 2.87 -16.98 12.29
CA THR A 181 3.52 -18.03 11.50
C THR A 181 4.08 -17.46 10.18
N PRO A 182 5.07 -18.12 9.56
CA PRO A 182 5.58 -17.70 8.25
C PRO A 182 4.54 -17.87 7.14
N ALA A 183 4.36 -16.85 6.29
CA ALA A 183 3.32 -16.86 5.24
C ALA A 183 3.45 -18.02 4.22
N HIS A 184 4.66 -18.53 3.96
CA HIS A 184 4.88 -19.60 2.98
C HIS A 184 4.26 -20.95 3.36
N GLY A 185 4.04 -21.18 4.65
CA GLY A 185 3.44 -22.40 5.20
C GLY A 185 2.08 -22.19 5.86
N ASP A 186 1.55 -20.97 5.85
CA ASP A 186 0.28 -20.63 6.51
C ASP A 186 -0.91 -20.81 5.55
N ALA A 187 -1.80 -21.75 5.87
CA ALA A 187 -2.99 -22.02 5.08
C ALA A 187 -3.99 -20.85 5.08
N ASP A 188 -3.99 -20.01 6.12
CA ASP A 188 -4.88 -18.86 6.18
C ASP A 188 -4.36 -17.71 5.32
N PHE A 189 -3.04 -17.56 5.18
CA PHE A 189 -2.44 -16.66 4.19
C PHE A 189 -2.83 -17.06 2.76
N GLU A 190 -2.75 -18.36 2.45
CA GLU A 190 -3.17 -18.89 1.16
C GLU A 190 -4.64 -18.59 0.87
N LYS A 191 -5.55 -18.94 1.80
CA LYS A 191 -6.97 -18.66 1.64
C LYS A 191 -7.22 -17.17 1.44
N LEU A 192 -6.68 -16.31 2.30
CA LEU A 192 -6.89 -14.86 2.19
C LEU A 192 -6.41 -14.33 0.84
N SER A 193 -5.25 -14.76 0.36
CA SER A 193 -4.74 -14.33 -0.95
C SER A 193 -5.68 -14.68 -2.11
N GLN A 194 -6.45 -15.77 -1.99
CA GLN A 194 -7.38 -16.23 -3.03
C GLN A 194 -8.77 -15.58 -2.93
N PHE A 195 -9.22 -15.27 -1.70
CA PHE A 195 -10.59 -14.81 -1.44
C PHE A 195 -10.73 -13.31 -1.28
N VAL A 196 -9.69 -12.60 -0.81
CA VAL A 196 -9.76 -11.15 -0.63
C VAL A 196 -9.88 -10.47 -1.99
N SER A 197 -11.01 -9.79 -2.18
CA SER A 197 -11.31 -8.94 -3.32
C SER A 197 -11.81 -7.60 -2.80
N ALA A 198 -10.97 -6.59 -2.89
CA ALA A 198 -11.22 -5.27 -2.33
C ALA A 198 -10.60 -4.20 -3.23
N GLN A 199 -11.09 -2.96 -3.11
CA GLN A 199 -10.48 -1.82 -3.80
C GLN A 199 -9.14 -1.45 -3.19
N THR A 200 -8.97 -1.65 -1.89
CA THR A 200 -7.75 -1.28 -1.16
C THR A 200 -7.30 -2.45 -0.29
N VAL A 201 -6.04 -2.84 -0.46
CA VAL A 201 -5.40 -3.92 0.30
C VAL A 201 -4.00 -3.47 0.72
N VAL A 202 -3.59 -3.85 1.92
CA VAL A 202 -2.24 -3.73 2.46
C VAL A 202 -1.83 -5.10 2.97
N ALA A 203 -0.62 -5.54 2.64
CA ALA A 203 -0.06 -6.78 3.15
C ALA A 203 1.38 -6.55 3.59
N HIS A 204 1.80 -7.30 4.60
CA HIS A 204 3.13 -7.19 5.18
C HIS A 204 3.60 -8.55 5.68
N VAL A 205 4.87 -8.88 5.44
CA VAL A 205 5.56 -10.00 6.08
C VAL A 205 6.67 -9.44 6.95
N ARG A 206 6.67 -9.87 8.21
CA ARG A 206 7.48 -9.30 9.26
C ARG A 206 8.81 -10.05 9.39
N LYS A 207 9.85 -9.29 9.63
CA LYS A 207 11.09 -9.75 10.22
C LYS A 207 11.40 -8.87 11.42
N ALA A 208 11.30 -9.44 12.61
CA ALA A 208 11.33 -8.71 13.87
C ALA A 208 12.73 -8.13 14.09
N SER A 209 12.84 -6.80 14.08
CA SER A 209 14.04 -6.04 14.47
C SER A 209 13.87 -5.37 15.83
N VAL A 210 12.65 -4.90 16.12
CA VAL A 210 12.23 -4.30 17.38
C VAL A 210 10.97 -5.00 17.87
N GLY A 211 10.89 -5.20 19.19
CA GLY A 211 9.78 -5.86 19.87
C GLY A 211 9.74 -7.36 19.65
N ARG A 212 9.09 -8.08 20.57
CA ARG A 212 8.93 -9.53 20.48
C ARG A 212 8.03 -9.95 19.31
N VAL A 213 8.06 -11.23 18.96
CA VAL A 213 7.08 -11.82 18.03
C VAL A 213 5.72 -11.90 18.74
N ALA A 214 4.83 -10.99 18.40
CA ALA A 214 3.50 -10.88 18.98
C ALA A 214 2.56 -10.13 18.01
N GLU A 215 1.25 -10.30 18.17
CA GLU A 215 0.27 -9.79 17.23
C GLU A 215 0.23 -8.25 17.25
N GLU A 216 0.32 -7.66 18.44
CA GLU A 216 0.43 -6.22 18.68
C GLU A 216 1.67 -5.59 18.05
N ASN A 217 2.68 -6.38 17.69
CA ASN A 217 3.90 -5.94 17.01
C ASN A 217 3.88 -6.26 15.50
N THR A 218 2.76 -6.74 14.96
CA THR A 218 2.65 -7.25 13.59
C THR A 218 1.82 -6.31 12.71
N HIS A 219 2.39 -5.97 11.56
CA HIS A 219 1.75 -5.10 10.57
C HIS A 219 0.62 -5.80 9.81
N PRO A 220 -0.30 -5.06 9.18
CA PRO A 220 -0.46 -3.60 9.29
C PRO A 220 -1.04 -3.21 10.65
N PHE A 221 -0.66 -2.05 11.19
CA PHE A 221 -1.33 -1.45 12.35
C PHE A 221 -2.66 -0.83 11.93
N GLN A 222 -3.64 -0.81 12.83
CA GLN A 222 -4.97 -0.25 12.56
C GLN A 222 -5.39 0.69 13.68
N ARG A 223 -5.82 1.91 13.35
CA ARG A 223 -6.51 2.84 14.26
C ARG A 223 -7.56 3.63 13.48
N GLY A 224 -8.79 3.64 13.98
CA GLY A 224 -9.93 4.18 13.24
C GLY A 224 -10.01 3.60 11.82
N PRO A 225 -10.16 4.44 10.78
CA PRO A 225 -10.16 3.97 9.41
C PRO A 225 -8.76 3.70 8.86
N TRP A 226 -7.68 4.06 9.57
CA TRP A 226 -6.33 4.02 9.01
C TRP A 226 -5.63 2.68 9.22
N LEU A 227 -4.97 2.20 8.16
CA LEU A 227 -3.99 1.13 8.19
C LEU A 227 -2.59 1.69 7.91
N PHE A 228 -1.58 1.15 8.58
CA PHE A 228 -0.19 1.58 8.44
C PHE A 228 0.79 0.41 8.40
N ALA A 229 1.76 0.47 7.49
CA ALA A 229 2.82 -0.51 7.33
C ALA A 229 4.20 0.18 7.23
N HIS A 230 5.19 -0.36 7.93
CA HIS A 230 6.56 0.13 7.92
C HIS A 230 7.53 -0.96 7.43
N ASN A 231 8.37 -0.62 6.46
CA ASN A 231 9.54 -1.38 6.07
C ASN A 231 10.80 -0.57 6.41
N GLY A 232 11.40 -0.89 7.55
CA GLY A 232 12.55 -0.17 8.05
C GLY A 232 12.73 -0.38 9.54
N THR A 233 13.64 0.36 10.13
CA THR A 233 13.91 0.38 11.56
C THR A 233 14.59 1.70 11.92
N LEU A 234 14.29 2.20 13.11
CA LEU A 234 14.96 3.35 13.70
C LEU A 234 16.21 2.89 14.47
N PRO A 235 17.39 3.47 14.21
CA PRO A 235 18.60 3.13 14.96
C PRO A 235 18.50 3.62 16.41
N ASP A 236 19.29 2.99 17.30
CA ASP A 236 19.39 3.34 18.72
C ASP A 236 18.05 3.51 19.42
N TRP A 237 17.21 2.48 19.26
CA TRP A 237 15.80 2.51 19.65
C TRP A 237 15.57 2.93 21.10
N GLU A 238 16.38 2.47 22.05
CA GLU A 238 16.26 2.85 23.47
C GLU A 238 16.40 4.36 23.70
N ARG A 239 17.21 5.05 22.89
CA ARG A 239 17.36 6.51 22.92
C ARG A 239 16.22 7.21 22.21
N VAL A 240 15.80 6.69 21.06
CA VAL A 240 14.81 7.31 20.17
C VAL A 240 13.39 7.18 20.72
N GLN A 241 13.06 6.04 21.32
CA GLN A 241 11.73 5.70 21.81
C GLN A 241 11.10 6.80 22.70
N PRO A 242 11.73 7.22 23.82
CA PRO A 242 11.11 8.20 24.71
C PRO A 242 10.88 9.54 24.01
N GLN A 243 11.81 9.97 23.15
CA GLN A 243 11.68 11.21 22.39
C GLN A 243 10.50 11.14 21.42
N LEU A 244 10.36 10.03 20.70
CA LEU A 244 9.26 9.82 19.76
C LEU A 244 7.89 9.79 20.47
N GLU A 245 7.80 9.12 21.62
CA GLU A 245 6.57 9.05 22.42
C GLU A 245 6.13 10.43 22.97
N THR A 246 7.07 11.36 23.23
CA THR A 246 6.69 12.74 23.62
C THR A 246 5.96 13.50 22.51
N LEU A 247 6.24 13.19 21.25
CA LEU A 247 5.65 13.85 20.08
C LEU A 247 4.27 13.29 19.69
N ILE A 248 3.92 12.11 20.21
CA ILE A 248 2.59 11.51 20.05
C ILE A 248 1.58 12.34 20.85
N ASP A 249 0.46 12.66 20.21
CA ASP A 249 -0.64 13.39 20.81
C ASP A 249 -1.11 12.68 22.10
N PRO A 250 -1.31 13.39 23.22
CA PRO A 250 -1.74 12.78 24.47
C PRO A 250 -3.00 11.91 24.35
N SER A 251 -3.92 12.25 23.44
CA SER A 251 -5.14 11.46 23.21
C SER A 251 -4.88 10.07 22.63
N LEU A 252 -3.76 9.90 21.91
CA LEU A 252 -3.38 8.64 21.25
C LEU A 252 -2.41 7.79 22.08
N ARG A 253 -1.79 8.32 23.13
CA ARG A 253 -0.78 7.59 23.92
C ARG A 253 -1.35 6.34 24.60
N GLY A 254 -2.61 6.41 25.05
CA GLY A 254 -3.31 5.25 25.63
C GLY A 254 -3.57 4.13 24.63
N GLU A 255 -3.35 4.37 23.34
CA GLU A 255 -3.51 3.38 22.27
C GLU A 255 -2.23 2.60 21.97
N LEU A 256 -1.09 2.92 22.58
CA LEU A 256 0.13 2.12 22.43
C LEU A 256 -0.09 0.73 23.05
N GLN A 257 0.11 -0.32 22.27
CA GLN A 257 -0.05 -1.71 22.70
C GLN A 257 1.23 -2.52 22.57
N GLY A 258 2.01 -2.25 21.52
CA GLY A 258 3.25 -2.95 21.21
C GLY A 258 4.49 -2.23 21.69
N GLU A 259 5.63 -2.75 21.23
CA GLU A 259 6.99 -2.31 21.60
C GLU A 259 7.72 -1.68 20.41
N THR A 260 7.14 -1.78 19.21
CA THR A 260 7.83 -1.44 17.97
C THR A 260 7.93 0.06 17.74
N ASP A 261 9.03 0.46 17.11
CA ASP A 261 9.20 1.77 16.48
C ASP A 261 8.09 2.09 15.47
N SER A 262 7.63 1.06 14.77
CA SER A 262 6.66 1.12 13.69
C SER A 262 5.28 1.55 14.19
N GLU A 263 4.85 1.06 15.37
CA GLU A 263 3.62 1.52 16.02
C GLU A 263 3.73 2.98 16.47
N ARG A 264 4.87 3.40 17.05
CA ARG A 264 5.08 4.80 17.44
C ARG A 264 5.07 5.72 16.22
N CYS A 265 5.70 5.32 15.11
CA CYS A 265 5.66 6.06 13.85
C CYS A 265 4.22 6.20 13.33
N PHE A 266 3.39 5.16 13.46
CA PHE A 266 1.98 5.25 13.07
C PHE A 266 1.20 6.24 13.94
N LEU A 267 1.34 6.17 15.27
CA LEU A 267 0.64 7.10 16.15
C LEU A 267 1.16 8.53 16.00
N LEU A 268 2.45 8.72 15.72
CA LEU A 268 3.00 10.03 15.36
C LEU A 268 2.38 10.55 14.05
N PHE A 269 2.23 9.69 13.03
CA PHE A 269 1.53 10.04 11.79
C PHE A 269 0.11 10.51 12.05
N LEU A 270 -0.67 9.78 12.85
CA LEU A 270 -2.03 10.20 13.22
C LEU A 270 -2.03 11.51 14.01
N SER A 271 -1.05 11.69 14.90
CA SER A 271 -0.87 12.94 15.65
C SER A 271 -0.53 14.13 14.75
N ARG A 272 0.13 13.91 13.60
CA ARG A 272 0.35 14.95 12.59
C ARG A 272 -0.90 15.16 11.76
N LEU A 273 -1.55 14.08 11.34
CA LEU A 273 -2.77 14.14 10.55
C LEU A 273 -3.87 14.96 11.24
N GLN A 274 -4.09 14.74 12.55
CA GLN A 274 -5.05 15.50 13.37
C GLN A 274 -4.79 17.02 13.38
N ARG A 275 -3.55 17.47 13.12
CA ARG A 275 -3.22 18.90 13.04
C ARG A 275 -3.53 19.50 11.68
N HIS A 276 -3.52 18.68 10.62
CA HIS A 276 -3.83 19.10 9.26
C HIS A 276 -5.33 19.00 8.95
N CYS A 277 -5.99 17.95 9.44
CA CYS A 277 -7.40 17.69 9.18
C CYS A 277 -8.03 16.70 10.16
N ASP A 278 -9.34 16.52 10.04
CA ASP A 278 -10.05 15.39 10.66
C ASP A 278 -9.57 14.06 10.02
N PRO A 279 -9.03 13.10 10.80
CA PRO A 279 -8.56 11.81 10.29
C PRO A 279 -9.62 10.98 9.56
N GLU A 280 -10.92 11.19 9.82
CA GLU A 280 -12.01 10.49 9.12
C GLU A 280 -12.38 11.15 7.79
N ARG A 281 -11.96 12.40 7.57
CA ARG A 281 -12.31 13.23 6.41
C ARG A 281 -11.09 13.78 5.69
N SER A 282 -9.96 13.09 5.81
CA SER A 282 -8.70 13.53 5.23
C SER A 282 -8.75 13.55 3.69
N ASP A 283 -8.05 14.51 3.11
CA ASP A 283 -7.68 14.54 1.69
C ASP A 283 -6.22 14.13 1.49
N ALA A 284 -5.86 13.80 0.25
CA ALA A 284 -4.53 13.32 -0.10
C ALA A 284 -3.42 14.33 0.22
N GLY A 285 -3.67 15.64 0.13
CA GLY A 285 -2.69 16.67 0.40
C GLY A 285 -2.36 16.78 1.89
N SER A 286 -3.40 16.90 2.72
CA SER A 286 -3.26 16.95 4.19
C SER A 286 -2.58 15.70 4.73
N ALA A 287 -2.96 14.52 4.23
CA ALA A 287 -2.40 13.27 4.69
C ALA A 287 -0.96 13.03 4.19
N ALA A 288 -0.62 13.49 2.97
CA ALA A 288 0.75 13.50 2.48
C ALA A 288 1.65 14.44 3.30
N ALA A 289 1.16 15.64 3.65
CA ALA A 289 1.89 16.59 4.51
C ALA A 289 2.16 15.99 5.89
N ALA A 290 1.15 15.35 6.51
CA ALA A 290 1.31 14.66 7.78
C ALA A 290 2.36 13.53 7.73
N LEU A 291 2.40 12.75 6.64
CA LEU A 291 3.40 11.69 6.46
C LEU A 291 4.81 12.28 6.27
N ALA A 292 4.95 13.35 5.49
CA ALA A 292 6.23 14.06 5.31
C ALA A 292 6.76 14.63 6.63
N GLU A 293 5.91 15.30 7.41
CA GLU A 293 6.27 15.81 8.75
C GLU A 293 6.68 14.69 9.71
N THR A 294 5.99 13.55 9.65
CA THR A 294 6.34 12.37 10.45
C THR A 294 7.75 11.89 10.12
N VAL A 295 8.07 11.76 8.83
CA VAL A 295 9.42 11.38 8.39
C VAL A 295 10.45 12.42 8.82
N ALA A 296 10.17 13.72 8.70
CA ALA A 296 11.09 14.78 9.11
C ALA A 296 11.41 14.72 10.62
N LEU A 297 10.39 14.56 11.47
CA LEU A 297 10.57 14.45 12.93
C LEU A 297 11.33 13.19 13.32
N VAL A 298 11.02 12.05 12.68
CA VAL A 298 11.75 10.80 12.92
C VAL A 298 13.21 10.96 12.56
N ARG A 299 13.54 11.66 11.46
CA ARG A 299 14.92 11.92 11.08
C ARG A 299 15.65 12.77 12.11
N GLU A 300 15.03 13.86 12.53
CA GLU A 300 15.61 14.77 13.53
C GLU A 300 15.97 14.03 14.84
N ILE A 301 15.13 13.09 15.26
CA ILE A 301 15.34 12.34 16.50
C ILE A 301 16.33 11.18 16.32
N ALA A 302 16.16 10.41 15.24
CA ALA A 302 16.81 9.11 15.10
C ALA A 302 18.15 9.19 14.35
N GLU A 303 18.40 10.21 13.54
CA GLU A 303 19.63 10.31 12.76
C GLU A 303 20.71 11.09 13.52
N HIS A 304 21.87 10.46 13.70
CA HIS A 304 23.05 11.07 14.30
C HIS A 304 24.30 10.35 13.81
N GLY A 305 25.41 11.07 13.63
CA GLY A 305 26.63 10.52 13.05
C GLY A 305 26.35 9.80 11.72
N ASP A 306 26.65 8.51 11.67
CA ASP A 306 26.38 7.63 10.52
C ASP A 306 25.07 6.82 10.64
N ALA A 307 24.39 6.89 11.79
CA ALA A 307 23.12 6.21 12.00
C ALA A 307 22.01 6.86 11.14
N ARG A 308 21.34 6.06 10.31
CA ARG A 308 20.26 6.53 9.42
C ARG A 308 18.98 5.75 9.68
N ALA A 309 17.88 6.48 9.81
CA ALA A 309 16.56 5.90 9.97
C ALA A 309 16.05 5.39 8.63
N SER A 310 15.52 4.17 8.62
CA SER A 310 14.82 3.63 7.47
C SER A 310 13.33 3.82 7.71
N THR A 311 12.65 4.60 6.89
CA THR A 311 11.26 5.05 7.09
C THR A 311 10.45 4.87 5.80
N THR A 312 10.52 3.69 5.19
CA THR A 312 9.65 3.36 4.06
C THR A 312 8.28 2.99 4.62
N PHE A 313 7.33 3.92 4.54
CA PHE A 313 5.99 3.79 5.10
C PHE A 313 4.95 3.60 4.01
N LEU A 314 3.84 2.96 4.38
CA LEU A 314 2.61 2.90 3.62
C LEU A 314 1.44 3.17 4.58
N ALA A 315 0.55 4.09 4.21
CA ALA A 315 -0.63 4.44 5.00
C ALA A 315 -1.88 4.56 4.11
N THR A 316 -3.04 4.18 4.62
CA THR A 316 -4.31 4.27 3.88
C THR A 316 -5.50 4.32 4.81
N ASP A 317 -6.55 5.07 4.46
CA ASP A 317 -7.89 5.04 5.10
C ASP A 317 -8.92 4.27 4.24
N GLY A 318 -8.45 3.55 3.22
CA GLY A 318 -9.28 2.85 2.24
C GLY A 318 -9.66 3.70 1.02
N ARG A 319 -9.73 5.03 1.16
CA ARG A 319 -9.99 5.98 0.06
C ARG A 319 -8.70 6.57 -0.48
N LEU A 320 -7.71 6.80 0.37
CA LEU A 320 -6.39 7.33 0.06
C LEU A 320 -5.36 6.20 0.11
N LEU A 321 -4.31 6.28 -0.70
CA LEU A 321 -3.12 5.44 -0.55
C LEU A 321 -1.89 6.34 -0.54
N LEU A 322 -1.16 6.33 0.57
CA LEU A 322 0.08 7.05 0.76
C LEU A 322 1.22 6.06 0.89
N ALA A 323 2.38 6.41 0.36
CA ALA A 323 3.62 5.74 0.70
C ALA A 323 4.81 6.67 0.55
N CYS A 324 5.88 6.38 1.28
CA CYS A 324 7.14 7.08 1.10
C CYS A 324 8.30 6.11 1.05
N ARG A 325 9.33 6.46 0.27
CA ARG A 325 10.55 5.65 0.13
C ARG A 325 11.70 6.32 0.87
N ARG A 326 12.23 5.64 1.90
CA ARG A 326 13.47 6.09 2.56
C ARG A 326 14.23 4.95 3.23
N GLY A 327 15.48 4.74 2.82
CA GLY A 327 16.39 3.72 3.35
C GLY A 327 16.10 2.29 2.87
N ARG A 328 15.02 2.07 2.10
CA ARG A 328 14.68 0.78 1.47
C ARG A 328 14.19 0.97 0.04
N THR A 329 14.17 -0.11 -0.72
CA THR A 329 13.51 -0.19 -2.01
C THR A 329 11.99 -0.02 -1.85
N LEU A 330 11.39 0.66 -2.82
CA LEU A 330 9.95 0.78 -2.96
C LEU A 330 9.62 0.98 -4.44
N PHE A 331 8.80 0.10 -4.97
CA PHE A 331 8.40 0.09 -6.37
C PHE A 331 6.96 0.56 -6.49
N LEU A 332 6.65 1.20 -7.61
CA LEU A 332 5.33 1.71 -7.96
C LEU A 332 4.91 1.13 -9.31
N SER A 333 3.67 0.63 -9.38
CA SER A 333 3.02 0.22 -10.63
C SER A 333 1.69 0.93 -10.79
N SER A 334 1.45 1.44 -11.99
CA SER A 334 0.22 2.15 -12.38
C SER A 334 0.16 2.18 -13.91
N PRO A 335 -1.04 2.09 -14.53
CA PRO A 335 -1.20 2.41 -15.93
C PRO A 335 -1.07 3.92 -16.14
N ALA A 336 -1.03 4.34 -17.41
CA ALA A 336 -1.18 5.75 -17.76
C ALA A 336 -2.55 6.27 -17.28
N PRO A 337 -2.63 7.53 -16.79
CA PRO A 337 -3.89 8.11 -16.36
C PRO A 337 -4.86 8.27 -17.54
N ASP A 338 -6.16 8.20 -17.25
CA ASP A 338 -7.20 8.50 -18.22
C ASP A 338 -7.38 10.02 -18.43
N ARG A 339 -8.37 10.42 -19.23
CA ARG A 339 -8.66 11.84 -19.52
C ARG A 339 -9.00 12.67 -18.28
N SER A 340 -9.43 12.04 -17.18
CA SER A 340 -9.76 12.70 -15.91
C SER A 340 -8.57 12.81 -14.95
N GLY A 341 -7.41 12.24 -15.34
CA GLY A 341 -6.21 12.13 -14.52
C GLY A 341 -6.20 10.91 -13.59
N ALA A 342 -7.20 10.02 -13.68
CA ALA A 342 -7.33 8.86 -12.82
C ALA A 342 -6.56 7.66 -13.37
N CYS A 343 -5.86 6.95 -12.49
CA CYS A 343 -5.25 5.67 -12.79
C CYS A 343 -6.28 4.55 -12.59
N GLY A 344 -6.29 3.51 -13.43
CA GLY A 344 -7.18 2.35 -13.23
C GLY A 344 -6.85 1.57 -11.94
N TYR A 345 -5.56 1.55 -11.59
CA TYR A 345 -5.04 1.03 -10.33
C TYR A 345 -3.72 1.73 -9.98
N VAL A 346 -3.34 1.67 -8.71
CA VAL A 346 -2.00 2.00 -8.21
C VAL A 346 -1.57 0.90 -7.24
N ALA A 347 -0.37 0.36 -7.41
CA ALA A 347 0.20 -0.65 -6.54
C ALA A 347 1.62 -0.27 -6.12
N ILE A 348 1.97 -0.61 -4.89
CA ILE A 348 3.24 -0.31 -4.24
C ILE A 348 3.77 -1.59 -3.60
N ALA A 349 5.06 -1.86 -3.76
CA ALA A 349 5.69 -3.06 -3.22
C ALA A 349 7.14 -2.77 -2.80
N SER A 350 7.64 -3.44 -1.76
CA SER A 350 9.05 -3.31 -1.35
C SER A 350 10.01 -3.85 -2.41
N GLU A 351 9.60 -4.90 -3.11
CA GLU A 351 10.37 -5.54 -4.18
C GLU A 351 9.52 -5.62 -5.43
N ASP A 352 10.15 -5.64 -6.60
CA ASP A 352 9.49 -5.98 -7.84
C ASP A 352 8.96 -7.43 -7.74
N PRO A 353 7.62 -7.65 -7.79
CA PRO A 353 7.02 -8.97 -7.73
C PRO A 353 7.48 -9.93 -8.85
N GLY A 354 8.16 -9.42 -9.87
CA GLY A 354 8.72 -10.20 -10.96
C GLY A 354 7.79 -10.25 -12.17
N GLU A 355 7.71 -11.41 -12.83
CA GLU A 355 6.95 -11.59 -14.08
C GLU A 355 5.53 -11.00 -13.97
N PRO A 356 5.04 -10.34 -15.04
CA PRO A 356 3.73 -9.73 -15.02
C PRO A 356 2.64 -10.79 -14.83
N PRO A 357 1.51 -10.44 -14.18
CA PRO A 357 0.38 -11.36 -14.02
C PRO A 357 -0.11 -11.89 -15.37
N PRO A 358 -0.69 -13.11 -15.42
CA PRO A 358 -1.35 -13.63 -16.62
C PRO A 358 -2.37 -12.63 -17.16
N GLY A 359 -2.19 -12.16 -18.41
CA GLY A 359 -2.97 -11.05 -19.01
C GLY A 359 -2.19 -9.73 -19.20
N GLY A 360 -1.01 -9.62 -18.56
CA GLY A 360 -0.01 -8.57 -18.80
C GLY A 360 -0.26 -7.19 -18.15
N LYS A 361 0.84 -6.44 -17.99
CA LYS A 361 0.99 -4.99 -17.68
C LYS A 361 0.91 -4.51 -16.22
N ARG A 362 1.65 -5.13 -15.30
CA ARG A 362 2.15 -4.38 -14.12
C ARG A 362 3.64 -4.13 -14.31
N ALA A 363 3.96 -3.05 -15.02
CA ALA A 363 5.35 -2.58 -15.08
C ALA A 363 5.64 -1.88 -13.75
N TRP A 364 6.63 -2.39 -13.02
CA TRP A 364 7.10 -1.81 -11.77
C TRP A 364 8.26 -0.87 -12.06
N ARG A 365 8.25 0.29 -11.43
CA ARG A 365 9.39 1.22 -11.45
C ARG A 365 9.86 1.47 -10.03
N LEU A 366 11.17 1.46 -9.82
CA LEU A 366 11.76 1.88 -8.55
C LEU A 366 11.47 3.37 -8.35
N LEU A 367 10.94 3.73 -7.18
CA LEU A 367 10.76 5.12 -6.80
C LEU A 367 12.12 5.77 -6.48
N PRO A 368 12.31 7.06 -6.78
CA PRO A 368 13.46 7.82 -6.30
C PRO A 368 13.60 7.73 -4.77
N GLU A 369 14.82 7.87 -4.27
CA GLU A 369 15.02 8.01 -2.83
C GLU A 369 14.30 9.28 -2.36
N GLU A 370 13.71 9.25 -1.18
CA GLU A 370 12.91 10.36 -0.63
C GLU A 370 11.65 10.69 -1.46
N ALA A 371 11.16 9.75 -2.27
CA ALA A 371 9.87 9.94 -2.95
C ALA A 371 8.69 9.79 -1.97
N LEU A 372 7.69 10.67 -2.13
CA LEU A 372 6.38 10.60 -1.50
C LEU A 372 5.32 10.34 -2.57
N VAL A 373 4.51 9.30 -2.36
CA VAL A 373 3.39 8.92 -3.22
C VAL A 373 2.10 9.26 -2.50
N ALA A 374 1.19 9.92 -3.20
CA ALA A 374 -0.16 10.18 -2.72
C ALA A 374 -1.17 9.84 -3.82
N VAL A 375 -2.14 8.99 -3.49
CA VAL A 375 -3.26 8.61 -4.35
C VAL A 375 -4.54 9.05 -3.67
N ASP A 376 -5.33 9.87 -4.35
CA ASP A 376 -6.61 10.35 -3.82
C ASP A 376 -7.76 9.35 -4.05
N GLU A 377 -8.95 9.69 -3.53
CA GLU A 377 -10.18 8.89 -3.68
C GLU A 377 -10.58 8.64 -5.15
N ARG A 378 -10.13 9.49 -6.08
CA ARG A 378 -10.38 9.40 -7.52
C ARG A 378 -9.25 8.69 -8.27
N LEU A 379 -8.31 8.05 -7.57
CA LEU A 379 -7.14 7.36 -8.12
C LEU A 379 -6.19 8.31 -8.87
N ARG A 380 -6.16 9.59 -8.52
CA ARG A 380 -5.16 10.51 -9.07
C ARG A 380 -3.87 10.32 -8.31
N LEU A 381 -2.86 9.82 -9.02
CA LEU A 381 -1.53 9.57 -8.50
C LEU A 381 -0.69 10.85 -8.57
N ARG A 382 -0.09 11.23 -7.42
CA ARG A 382 0.96 12.24 -7.33
C ARG A 382 2.22 11.60 -6.74
N VAL A 383 3.37 11.95 -7.31
CA VAL A 383 4.69 11.59 -6.78
C VAL A 383 5.47 12.88 -6.61
N THR A 384 5.89 13.17 -5.39
CA THR A 384 6.65 14.37 -5.01
C THR A 384 7.89 13.98 -4.22
N SER A 385 8.75 14.94 -3.89
CA SER A 385 9.78 14.74 -2.87
C SER A 385 9.14 14.76 -1.46
N LEU A 386 9.68 13.94 -0.55
CA LEU A 386 9.36 13.92 0.88
C LEU A 386 9.83 15.21 1.58
N LEU A 387 10.89 15.81 1.06
CA LEU A 387 11.53 16.97 1.64
C LEU A 387 11.56 18.09 0.60
N PRO A 388 11.26 19.34 0.99
CA PRO A 388 11.53 20.48 0.13
C PRO A 388 13.04 20.54 -0.18
N GLU A 389 13.38 20.84 -1.44
CA GLU A 389 14.76 21.01 -1.92
C GLU A 389 15.51 22.14 -1.21
#